data_AF-A0A925LLI1-F1
#
_entry.id   AF-A0A925LLI1-F1
#
_cell.length_a   1.000
_cell.length_b   1.000
_cell.length_c   1.000
_cell.angle_alpha   90.00
_cell.angle_beta   90.00
_cell.angle_gamma   90.00
#
_symmetry.space_group_name_H-M   'P 1'
#
loop_
_entity.id
_entity.type
_entity.pdbx_description
1 polymer ?
#
loop_
_entity_poly.entity_id
_entity_poly.type
_entity_poly.pdbx_seq_one_letter_code
_entity_poly.pdbx_strand_id
1 'polypeptide(L)'
;MDKELFEQLHQSMKEAVAIAKGEMQPSRVFTVESPDVKMVREKTGLSQAMFAAMIGVKVKTLQNWEQHRRNPTGAAAALLTIFDREPETAMKALHGSM
;
A
#
# COMPACT_ATOMS: atom_id res chain seq x y z
N MET A 1 -0.05 -26.45 30.19
CA MET A 1 0.42 -25.34 29.35
C MET A 1 1.92 -25.25 29.50
N ASP A 2 2.63 -25.04 28.41
CA ASP A 2 4.08 -24.94 28.44
C ASP A 2 4.49 -23.60 29.10
N LYS A 3 5.14 -23.67 30.27
CA LYS A 3 5.51 -22.49 31.05
C LYS A 3 6.49 -21.60 30.28
N GLU A 4 7.31 -22.23 29.44
CA GLU A 4 8.29 -21.54 28.60
C GLU A 4 7.60 -20.66 27.55
N LEU A 5 6.57 -21.19 26.89
CA LEU A 5 5.78 -20.44 25.90
C LEU A 5 5.08 -19.22 26.53
N PHE A 6 4.54 -19.37 27.74
CA PHE A 6 3.89 -18.27 28.45
C PHE A 6 4.86 -17.10 28.72
N GLU A 7 6.06 -17.42 29.20
CA GLU A 7 7.08 -16.40 29.48
C GLU A 7 7.57 -15.72 28.19
N GLN A 8 7.77 -16.48 27.11
CA GLN A 8 8.15 -15.93 25.81
C GLN A 8 7.10 -14.96 25.25
N LEU A 9 5.82 -15.32 25.33
CA LEU A 9 4.73 -14.45 24.89
C LEU A 9 4.64 -13.17 25.75
N HIS A 10 4.72 -13.31 27.08
CA HIS A 10 4.70 -12.18 28.00
C HIS A 10 5.86 -11.20 27.73
N GLN A 11 7.05 -11.74 27.45
CA GLN A 11 8.22 -10.95 27.08
C GLN A 11 8.02 -10.22 25.75
N SER A 12 7.55 -10.92 24.70
CA SER A 12 7.31 -10.29 23.40
C SER A 12 6.28 -9.16 23.45
N MET A 13 5.28 -9.24 24.34
CA MET A 13 4.29 -8.19 24.52
C MET A 13 4.89 -6.94 25.17
N LYS A 14 5.77 -7.10 26.15
CA LYS A 14 6.50 -5.97 26.76
C LYS A 14 7.39 -5.26 25.75
N GLU A 15 8.10 -6.04 24.94
CA GLU A 15 8.94 -5.53 23.86
C GLU A 15 8.11 -4.75 22.83
N ALA A 16 6.94 -5.26 22.43
CA ALA A 16 6.03 -4.56 21.53
C ALA A 16 5.60 -3.18 22.06
N VAL A 17 5.32 -3.06 23.36
CA VAL A 17 4.98 -1.77 24.00
C VAL A 17 6.17 -0.82 24.02
N ALA A 18 7.36 -1.30 24.38
CA ALA A 18 8.57 -0.48 24.39
C ALA A 18 8.94 0.03 22.99
N ILE A 19 8.77 -0.81 21.97
CA ILE A 19 8.94 -0.44 20.56
C ILE A 19 7.93 0.65 20.17
N ALA A 20 6.65 0.48 20.51
CA ALA A 20 5.62 1.46 20.20
C ALA A 20 5.85 2.83 20.87
N LYS A 21 6.50 2.85 22.05
CA LYS A 21 6.89 4.07 22.76
C LYS A 21 8.22 4.68 22.29
N GLY A 22 8.96 4.00 21.41
CA GLY A 22 10.29 4.42 20.97
C GLY A 22 11.40 4.21 22.02
N GLU A 23 11.10 3.46 23.10
CA GLU A 23 12.04 3.12 24.17
C GLU A 23 12.96 1.95 23.78
N MET A 24 12.58 1.19 22.74
CA MET A 24 13.32 0.04 22.22
C MET A 24 13.28 0.03 20.69
N GLN A 25 14.38 -0.33 20.04
CA GLN A 25 14.41 -0.49 18.59
C GLN A 25 13.85 -1.87 18.18
N PRO A 26 12.97 -1.95 17.17
CA PRO A 26 12.49 -3.24 16.65
C PRO A 26 13.63 -4.04 16.04
N SER A 27 13.60 -5.37 16.21
CA SER A 27 14.63 -6.28 15.67
C SER A 27 14.69 -6.26 14.14
N ARG A 28 13.54 -6.06 13.48
CA ARG A 28 13.40 -5.90 12.02
C ARG A 28 12.27 -4.94 11.72
N VAL A 29 12.49 -4.05 10.75
CA VAL A 29 11.45 -3.21 10.16
C VAL A 29 11.27 -3.64 8.71
N PHE A 30 10.03 -3.95 8.33
CA PHE A 30 9.65 -4.10 6.94
C PHE A 30 8.86 -2.86 6.54
N THR A 31 9.51 -1.91 5.87
CA THR A 31 8.82 -0.84 5.18
C THR A 31 8.25 -1.39 3.89
N VAL A 32 6.95 -1.68 3.90
CA VAL A 32 6.22 -1.89 2.64
C VAL A 32 5.90 -0.50 2.11
N GLU A 33 6.78 0.06 1.29
CA GLU A 33 6.44 1.21 0.46
C GLU A 33 5.41 0.76 -0.58
N SER A 34 4.14 0.71 -0.17
CA SER A 34 3.07 0.72 -1.15
C SER A 34 3.15 2.08 -1.83
N PRO A 35 3.28 2.15 -3.18
CA PRO A 35 3.30 3.44 -3.85
C PRO A 35 2.05 4.21 -3.42
N ASP A 36 2.23 5.46 -3.02
CA ASP A 36 1.11 6.30 -2.61
C ASP A 36 0.18 6.44 -3.82
N VAL A 37 -0.91 5.70 -3.79
CA VAL A 37 -1.85 5.57 -4.90
C VAL A 37 -2.43 6.93 -5.28
N LYS A 38 -2.54 7.84 -4.31
CA LYS A 38 -3.00 9.20 -4.55
C LYS A 38 -1.98 9.98 -5.36
N MET A 39 -0.70 9.91 -4.99
CA MET A 39 0.37 10.55 -5.76
C MET A 39 0.46 9.97 -7.18
N VAL A 40 0.36 8.65 -7.32
CA VAL A 40 0.36 7.97 -8.63
C VAL A 40 -0.78 8.50 -9.51
N ARG A 41 -2.00 8.61 -8.96
CA ARG A 41 -3.12 9.21 -9.69
C ARG A 41 -2.84 10.66 -10.04
N GLU A 42 -2.34 11.47 -9.11
CA GLU A 42 -2.12 12.89 -9.33
C GLU A 42 -1.10 13.17 -10.45
N LYS A 43 -0.11 12.30 -10.64
CA LYS A 43 0.81 12.35 -11.80
C LYS A 43 0.09 12.23 -13.15
N THR A 44 -1.10 11.63 -13.19
CA THR A 44 -1.90 11.50 -14.43
C THR A 44 -2.80 12.71 -14.69
N GLY A 45 -3.01 13.59 -13.70
CA GLY A 45 -3.98 14.68 -13.78
C GLY A 45 -5.45 14.25 -13.75
N LEU A 46 -5.73 12.95 -13.56
CA LEU A 46 -7.09 12.42 -13.57
C LEU A 46 -7.80 12.54 -12.21
N SER A 47 -9.11 12.72 -12.26
CA SER A 47 -9.97 12.57 -11.08
C SER A 47 -9.99 11.12 -10.58
N GLN A 48 -10.37 10.90 -9.31
CA GLN A 48 -10.53 9.53 -8.76
C GLN A 48 -11.45 8.66 -9.62
N ALA A 49 -12.54 9.22 -10.13
CA ALA A 49 -13.50 8.48 -10.96
C ALA A 49 -12.88 8.05 -12.30
N MET A 50 -12.18 8.96 -12.97
CA MET A 50 -11.54 8.67 -14.26
C MET A 50 -10.38 7.68 -14.11
N PHE A 51 -9.54 7.85 -13.09
CA PHE A 51 -8.44 6.95 -12.83
C PHE A 51 -8.92 5.55 -12.45
N ALA A 52 -9.94 5.45 -11.59
CA ALA A 52 -10.54 4.16 -11.23
C ALA A 52 -11.12 3.44 -12.45
N ALA A 53 -11.80 4.17 -13.34
CA ALA A 53 -12.30 3.61 -14.60
C ALA A 53 -11.16 3.12 -15.50
N MET A 54 -10.09 3.91 -15.64
CA MET A 54 -8.92 3.58 -16.47
C MET A 54 -8.22 2.29 -16.00
N ILE A 55 -8.06 2.09 -14.70
CA ILE A 55 -7.40 0.88 -14.15
C ILE A 55 -8.38 -0.26 -13.85
N GLY A 56 -9.66 -0.11 -14.21
CA GLY A 56 -10.68 -1.17 -14.09
C GLY A 56 -11.12 -1.50 -12.66
N VAL A 57 -11.13 -0.52 -11.75
CA VAL A 57 -11.57 -0.72 -10.35
C VAL A 57 -12.74 0.19 -9.98
N LYS A 58 -13.46 -0.17 -8.91
CA LYS A 58 -14.50 0.71 -8.35
C LYS A 58 -13.84 1.93 -7.69
N VAL A 59 -14.47 3.10 -7.79
CA VAL A 59 -14.00 4.34 -7.12
C VAL A 59 -13.78 4.12 -5.61
N LYS A 60 -14.68 3.38 -4.95
CA LYS A 60 -14.54 3.03 -3.53
C LYS A 60 -13.30 2.19 -3.24
N THR A 61 -12.87 1.34 -4.17
CA THR A 61 -11.62 0.57 -4.05
C THR A 61 -10.41 1.51 -4.10
N LEU A 62 -10.38 2.41 -5.08
CA LEU A 62 -9.33 3.43 -5.20
C LEU A 62 -9.26 4.31 -3.93
N GLN A 63 -10.40 4.77 -3.42
CA GLN A 63 -10.47 5.57 -2.20
C GLN A 63 -9.93 4.82 -0.98
N ASN A 64 -10.24 3.53 -0.83
CA ASN A 64 -9.68 2.72 0.25
C ASN A 64 -8.16 2.61 0.17
N TRP A 65 -7.60 2.58 -1.04
CA TRP A 65 -6.16 2.58 -1.27
C TRP A 65 -5.54 3.94 -0.95
N GLU A 66 -6.09 5.04 -1.48
CA GLU A 66 -5.60 6.40 -1.22
C GLU A 66 -5.70 6.81 0.27
N GLN A 67 -6.66 6.23 1.00
CA GLN A 67 -6.84 6.44 2.45
C GLN A 67 -6.07 5.43 3.31
N HIS A 68 -5.27 4.54 2.71
CA HIS A 68 -4.50 3.51 3.41
C HIS A 68 -5.36 2.54 4.26
N ARG A 69 -6.66 2.42 3.94
CA ARG A 69 -7.57 1.43 4.57
C ARG A 69 -7.30 0.02 4.07
N ARG A 70 -6.79 -0.10 2.84
CA ARG A 70 -6.33 -1.34 2.20
C ARG A 70 -5.14 -1.01 1.30
N ASN A 71 -4.33 -2.01 1.01
CA ASN A 71 -3.24 -1.87 0.03
C ASN A 71 -3.59 -2.60 -1.27
N PRO A 72 -3.20 -2.08 -2.44
CA PRO A 72 -3.27 -2.82 -3.68
C PRO A 72 -2.31 -4.01 -3.62
N THR A 73 -2.69 -5.13 -4.22
CA THR A 73 -1.87 -6.36 -4.24
C THR A 73 -1.85 -6.97 -5.65
N GLY A 74 -0.87 -7.85 -5.90
CA GLY A 74 -0.75 -8.59 -7.16
C GLY A 74 -0.72 -7.67 -8.38
N ALA A 75 -1.60 -7.94 -9.34
CA ALA A 75 -1.67 -7.18 -10.59
C ALA A 75 -1.92 -5.68 -10.40
N ALA A 76 -2.73 -5.29 -9.40
CA ALA A 76 -3.00 -3.87 -9.13
C ALA A 76 -1.75 -3.12 -8.66
N ALA A 77 -0.95 -3.75 -7.79
CA ALA A 77 0.31 -3.16 -7.32
C ALA A 77 1.35 -3.05 -8.45
N ALA A 78 1.44 -4.08 -9.30
CA ALA A 78 2.30 -4.05 -10.49
C ALA A 78 1.90 -2.92 -11.45
N LEU A 79 0.60 -2.77 -11.72
CA LEU A 79 0.08 -1.71 -12.58
C LEU A 79 0.36 -0.31 -12.01
N LEU A 80 0.12 -0.10 -10.72
CA LEU A 80 0.41 1.17 -10.05
C LEU A 80 1.90 1.52 -10.07
N THR A 81 2.79 0.53 -10.01
CA THR A 81 4.24 0.73 -10.18
C THR A 81 4.58 1.25 -11.59
N ILE A 82 3.89 0.75 -12.61
CA ILE A 82 4.08 1.21 -14.00
C ILE A 82 3.60 2.66 -14.13
N PHE A 83 2.41 2.97 -13.60
CA PHE A 83 1.90 4.35 -13.59
C PHE A 83 2.79 5.32 -12.81
N ASP A 84 3.42 4.87 -11.73
CA ASP A 84 4.31 5.70 -10.93
C ASP A 84 5.56 6.13 -11.68
N ARG A 85 6.09 5.23 -12.53
CA ARG A 85 7.32 5.43 -13.32
C ARG A 85 7.07 6.07 -14.68
N GLU A 86 6.05 5.59 -15.40
CA GLU A 86 5.76 5.98 -16.78
C GLU A 86 4.25 6.23 -16.98
N PRO A 87 3.68 7.29 -16.38
CA PRO A 87 2.23 7.55 -16.43
C PRO A 87 1.72 7.74 -17.85
N GLU A 88 2.45 8.45 -18.71
CA GLU A 88 2.03 8.65 -20.11
C GLU A 88 2.00 7.36 -20.93
N THR A 89 3.03 6.52 -20.80
CA THR A 89 3.10 5.22 -21.48
C THR A 89 1.98 4.30 -20.98
N ALA A 90 1.75 4.26 -19.67
CA ALA A 90 0.69 3.47 -19.06
C ALA A 90 -0.70 3.90 -19.56
N MET A 91 -0.95 5.21 -19.58
CA MET A 91 -2.20 5.76 -20.11
C MET A 91 -2.38 5.40 -21.58
N LYS A 92 -1.36 5.61 -22.43
CA LYS A 92 -1.41 5.25 -23.86
C LYS A 92 -1.67 3.76 -24.09
N ALA A 93 -1.04 2.89 -23.30
CA ALA A 93 -1.21 1.45 -23.40
C ALA A 93 -2.62 0.98 -23.02
N LEU A 94 -3.23 1.61 -22.02
CA LEU A 94 -4.59 1.28 -21.57
C LEU A 94 -5.70 1.93 -22.41
N HIS A 95 -5.43 3.10 -23.01
CA HIS A 95 -6.35 3.81 -23.90
C HIS A 95 -6.16 3.47 -25.39
N GLY A 96 -5.42 2.40 -25.70
CA GLY A 96 -4.99 2.03 -27.06
C GLY A 96 -6.01 2.39 -28.15
N SER A 97 -5.62 3.36 -28.99
CA SER A 97 -6.30 3.84 -30.21
C SER A 97 -7.81 4.02 -30.13
N MET A 98 -8.24 5.28 -29.97
CA MET A 98 -9.46 5.75 -30.63
C MET A 98 -9.07 6.47 -31.92
#